data_AF-A0A7C5J0U1-F1
#
_entry.id   AF-A0A7C5J0U1-F1
#
_cell.length_a   1.000
_cell.length_b   1.000
_cell.length_c   1.000
_cell.angle_alpha   90.00
_cell.angle_beta   90.00
_cell.angle_gamma   90.00
#
_symmetry.space_group_name_H-M   'P 1'
#
loop_
_entity.id
_entity.type
_entity.pdbx_description
1 polymer ?
#
loop_
_entity_poly.entity_id
_entity_poly.type
_entity_poly.pdbx_seq_one_letter_code
_entity_poly.pdbx_strand_id
1 'polypeptide(L)'
;AQIGEGEYEPANMQWARFLEPAAFGERIASADFIVAHAGTGSIISALGAGRPIVVMPRRSDLRETRNDHQLATVSRLCKREGIAVAEDERALVEQLDRMSSLPAPPRLSPYASDSLIEAIAGFLRG
;
A
#
# COMPACT_ATOMS: atom_id res chain seq x y z
N ALA A 1 -9.18 10.85 1.15
CA ALA A 1 -7.73 10.68 1.27
C ALA A 1 -7.26 11.02 2.68
N GLN A 2 -6.17 10.39 3.14
CA GLN A 2 -5.42 10.84 4.31
C GLN A 2 -4.19 11.61 3.81
N ILE A 3 -4.05 12.89 4.18
CA ILE A 3 -3.06 13.80 3.57
C ILE A 3 -1.86 14.14 4.47
N GLY A 4 -1.91 13.76 5.75
CA GLY A 4 -0.85 14.07 6.71
C GLY A 4 -0.69 15.57 6.95
N GLU A 5 0.51 15.97 7.35
CA GLU A 5 0.85 17.34 7.78
C GLU A 5 1.30 18.27 6.64
N GLY A 6 1.28 17.80 5.38
CA GLY A 6 1.68 18.63 4.23
C GLY A 6 0.74 19.80 3.96
N GLU A 7 1.18 20.79 3.18
CA GLU A 7 0.38 21.99 2.92
C GLU A 7 -0.74 21.77 1.88
N TYR A 8 -0.61 20.75 1.03
CA TYR A 8 -1.56 20.50 -0.05
C TYR A 8 -2.92 20.01 0.47
N GLU A 9 -3.99 20.70 0.08
CA GLU A 9 -5.38 20.33 0.35
C GLU A 9 -6.13 19.99 -0.95
N PRO A 10 -6.62 18.76 -1.12
CA PRO A 10 -7.37 18.37 -2.31
C PRO A 10 -8.69 19.13 -2.46
N ALA A 11 -8.92 19.73 -3.63
CA ALA A 11 -10.16 20.46 -3.92
C ALA A 11 -11.33 19.55 -4.34
N ASN A 12 -11.04 18.40 -4.95
CA ASN A 12 -12.04 17.56 -5.63
C ASN A 12 -12.28 16.20 -4.94
N MET A 13 -11.78 16.01 -3.71
CA MET A 13 -12.04 14.79 -2.95
C MET A 13 -12.10 15.07 -1.46
N GLN A 14 -12.87 14.25 -0.75
CA GLN A 14 -12.89 14.28 0.70
C GLN A 14 -11.50 13.92 1.26
N TRP A 15 -11.08 14.63 2.29
CA TRP A 15 -9.81 14.39 2.95
C TRP A 15 -9.89 14.55 4.46
N ALA A 16 -8.93 13.92 5.15
CA ALA A 16 -8.64 14.13 6.56
C ALA A 16 -7.12 14.19 6.72
N ARG A 17 -6.63 14.97 7.70
CA ARG A 17 -5.18 14.99 8.03
C ARG A 17 -4.71 13.63 8.49
N PHE A 18 -5.51 13.02 9.37
CA PHE A 18 -5.29 11.70 9.91
C PHE A 18 -6.63 10.97 10.01
N LEU A 19 -6.66 9.69 9.66
CA LEU A 19 -7.80 8.82 9.91
C LEU A 19 -7.47 7.92 11.09
N GLU A 20 -8.35 7.91 12.08
CA GLU A 20 -8.24 6.97 13.18
C GLU A 20 -8.34 5.53 12.67
N PRO A 21 -7.72 4.54 13.36
CA PRO A 21 -7.61 3.16 12.86
C PRO A 21 -8.94 2.53 12.41
N ALA A 22 -10.03 2.77 13.15
CA ALA A 22 -11.36 2.27 12.79
C ALA A 22 -11.85 2.87 11.46
N ALA A 23 -11.80 4.19 11.32
CA ALA A 23 -12.20 4.89 10.11
C ALA A 23 -11.30 4.54 8.91
N PHE A 24 -9.98 4.37 9.14
CA PHE A 24 -9.06 3.90 8.12
C PHE A 24 -9.45 2.50 7.62
N GLY A 25 -9.71 1.56 8.54
CA GLY A 25 -10.14 0.21 8.21
C GLY A 25 -11.45 0.16 7.41
N GLU A 26 -12.46 0.95 7.80
CA GLU A 26 -13.72 1.06 7.08
C GLU A 26 -13.53 1.61 5.66
N ARG A 27 -12.68 2.64 5.50
CA ARG A 27 -12.37 3.22 4.18
C ARG A 27 -11.64 2.21 3.28
N ILE A 28 -10.68 1.47 3.82
CA ILE A 28 -9.98 0.40 3.08
C ILE A 28 -10.97 -0.71 2.69
N ALA A 29 -11.83 -1.15 3.61
CA ALA A 29 -12.78 -2.24 3.35
C ALA A 29 -13.84 -1.86 2.32
N SER A 30 -14.26 -0.59 2.27
CA SER A 30 -15.28 -0.09 1.34
C SER A 30 -14.74 0.37 -0.02
N ALA A 31 -13.43 0.61 -0.13
CA ALA A 31 -12.81 1.06 -1.37
C ALA A 31 -12.80 -0.04 -2.44
N ASP A 32 -13.10 0.31 -3.68
CA ASP A 32 -12.90 -0.60 -4.82
C ASP A 32 -11.42 -0.77 -5.15
N PHE A 33 -10.62 0.25 -4.83
CA PHE A 33 -9.21 0.35 -5.17
C PHE A 33 -8.47 1.36 -4.28
N ILE A 34 -7.17 1.16 -4.08
CA ILE A 34 -6.35 1.98 -3.19
C ILE A 34 -5.16 2.57 -3.94
N VAL A 35 -4.88 3.85 -3.69
CA VAL A 35 -3.63 4.51 -4.11
C VAL A 35 -2.85 4.90 -2.86
N ALA A 36 -1.59 4.50 -2.78
CA ALA A 36 -0.71 4.86 -1.66
C ALA A 36 0.75 4.95 -2.09
N HIS A 37 1.60 5.49 -1.21
CA HIS A 37 3.03 5.31 -1.34
C HIS A 37 3.45 3.88 -0.93
N ALA A 38 4.72 3.52 -1.08
CA ALA A 38 5.25 2.18 -0.74
C ALA A 38 5.39 1.90 0.76
N GLY A 39 4.38 2.30 1.54
CA GLY A 39 4.24 2.00 2.95
C GLY A 39 3.72 0.58 3.15
N THR A 40 4.49 -0.26 3.85
CA THR A 40 4.14 -1.67 4.11
C THR A 40 2.77 -1.83 4.77
N GLY A 41 2.42 -0.94 5.71
CA GLY A 41 1.12 -0.97 6.38
C GLY A 41 -0.07 -0.83 5.41
N SER A 42 -0.01 0.15 4.52
CA SER A 42 -1.06 0.36 3.50
C SER A 42 -1.19 -0.82 2.55
N ILE A 43 -0.06 -1.40 2.13
CA ILE A 43 -0.04 -2.59 1.26
C ILE A 43 -0.68 -3.79 1.97
N ILE A 44 -0.27 -4.07 3.22
CA ILE A 44 -0.83 -5.19 3.98
C ILE A 44 -2.33 -5.00 4.23
N SER A 45 -2.76 -3.78 4.62
CA SER A 45 -4.18 -3.49 4.85
C SER A 45 -5.02 -3.66 3.58
N ALA A 46 -4.53 -3.19 2.43
CA ALA A 46 -5.19 -3.36 1.14
C ALA A 46 -5.39 -4.84 0.80
N LEU A 47 -4.31 -5.62 0.84
CA LEU A 47 -4.33 -7.04 0.52
C LEU A 47 -5.16 -7.85 1.52
N GLY A 48 -5.11 -7.52 2.82
CA GLY A 48 -5.96 -8.13 3.85
C GLY A 48 -7.45 -7.89 3.60
N ALA A 49 -7.81 -6.72 3.08
CA ALA A 49 -9.17 -6.40 2.67
C ALA A 49 -9.55 -6.93 1.26
N GLY A 50 -8.61 -7.57 0.55
CA GLY A 50 -8.84 -8.05 -0.82
C GLY A 50 -8.99 -6.92 -1.84
N ARG A 51 -8.37 -5.76 -1.57
CA ARG A 51 -8.46 -4.57 -2.42
C ARG A 51 -7.20 -4.38 -3.27
N PRO A 52 -7.33 -4.23 -4.60
CA PRO A 52 -6.19 -3.91 -5.44
C PRO A 52 -5.61 -2.54 -5.07
N ILE A 53 -4.29 -2.40 -5.24
CA ILE A 53 -3.54 -1.22 -4.85
C ILE A 53 -2.53 -0.80 -5.92
N VAL A 54 -2.47 0.49 -6.26
CA VAL A 54 -1.31 1.10 -6.94
C VAL A 54 -0.44 1.77 -5.92
N VAL A 55 0.84 1.41 -5.99
CA VAL A 55 1.88 1.94 -5.13
C VAL A 55 2.77 2.87 -5.93
N MET A 56 2.92 4.10 -5.46
CA MET A 56 3.89 5.07 -6.00
C MET A 56 5.01 5.30 -4.97
N PRO A 57 6.19 4.68 -5.12
CA PRO A 57 7.26 4.83 -4.15
C PRO A 57 7.76 6.28 -4.09
N ARG A 58 8.04 6.76 -2.88
CA ARG A 58 8.76 8.01 -2.71
C ARG A 58 10.20 7.86 -3.16
N ARG A 59 10.76 8.90 -3.76
CA ARG A 59 12.13 8.87 -4.30
C ARG A 59 13.10 9.67 -3.44
N SER A 60 14.27 9.09 -3.17
CA SER A 60 15.31 9.75 -2.38
C SER A 60 15.97 10.93 -3.12
N ASP A 61 16.07 10.84 -4.45
CA ASP A 61 16.60 11.92 -5.31
C ASP A 61 15.70 13.15 -5.36
N LEU A 62 14.40 12.97 -5.13
CA LEU A 62 13.43 14.04 -4.89
C LEU A 62 13.40 14.52 -3.42
N ARG A 63 14.26 13.96 -2.55
CA ARG A 63 14.35 14.25 -1.11
C ARG A 63 13.07 13.98 -0.31
N GLU A 64 12.22 13.10 -0.81
CA GLU A 64 10.96 12.71 -0.15
C GLU A 64 11.16 11.67 0.97
N THR A 65 12.30 10.98 0.93
CA THR A 65 12.73 9.94 1.87
C THR A 65 14.25 9.98 2.04
N ARG A 66 14.74 9.49 3.18
CA ARG A 66 16.18 9.48 3.51
C ARG A 66 16.99 8.46 2.68
N ASN A 67 16.34 7.43 2.16
CA ASN A 67 16.96 6.38 1.33
C ASN A 67 15.89 5.62 0.53
N ASP A 68 16.34 4.79 -0.42
CA ASP A 68 15.51 4.02 -1.34
C ASP A 68 14.92 2.72 -0.76
N HIS A 69 14.72 2.65 0.56
CA HIS A 69 14.13 1.46 1.18
C HIS A 69 12.73 1.12 0.63
N GLN A 70 12.00 2.13 0.14
CA GLN A 70 10.71 1.96 -0.53
C GLN A 70 10.83 1.17 -1.84
N LEU A 71 11.94 1.29 -2.58
CA LEU A 71 12.18 0.51 -3.79
C LEU A 71 12.36 -0.98 -3.47
N ALA A 72 12.96 -1.32 -2.32
CA ALA A 72 13.09 -2.71 -1.88
C ALA A 72 11.71 -3.33 -1.57
N THR A 73 10.81 -2.56 -0.94
CA THR A 73 9.42 -2.99 -0.69
C THR A 73 8.69 -3.24 -2.02
N VAL A 74 8.78 -2.29 -2.96
CA VAL A 74 8.19 -2.40 -4.29
C VAL A 74 8.73 -3.64 -5.03
N SER A 75 10.05 -3.80 -5.10
CA SER A 75 10.70 -4.94 -5.78
C SER A 75 10.26 -6.31 -5.26
N ARG A 76 9.97 -6.42 -3.96
CA ARG A 76 9.55 -7.68 -3.31
C ARG A 76 8.05 -7.93 -3.40
N LEU A 77 7.24 -6.90 -3.16
CA LEU A 77 5.78 -7.08 -3.01
C LEU A 77 5.05 -7.00 -4.34
N CYS A 78 5.52 -6.22 -5.31
CA CYS A 78 4.81 -5.98 -6.57
C CYS A 78 4.81 -7.18 -7.53
N LYS A 79 5.41 -8.31 -7.12
CA LYS A 79 5.25 -9.61 -7.77
C LYS A 79 3.95 -10.32 -7.39
N ARG A 80 3.22 -9.79 -6.40
CA ARG A 80 1.94 -10.35 -5.93
C ARG A 80 0.79 -9.79 -6.76
N GLU A 81 -0.21 -10.63 -7.00
CA GLU A 81 -1.46 -10.21 -7.65
C GLU A 81 -2.14 -9.07 -6.88
N GLY A 82 -2.79 -8.18 -7.61
CA GLY A 82 -3.49 -7.01 -7.05
C GLY A 82 -2.59 -5.86 -6.58
N ILE A 83 -1.27 -5.93 -6.82
CA ILE A 83 -0.35 -4.80 -6.59
C ILE A 83 0.20 -4.31 -7.92
N ALA A 84 -0.06 -3.04 -8.24
CA ALA A 84 0.56 -2.35 -9.36
C ALA A 84 1.50 -1.25 -8.87
N VAL A 85 2.47 -0.88 -9.71
CA VAL A 85 3.49 0.14 -9.39
C VAL A 85 3.39 1.25 -10.40
N ALA A 86 3.45 2.47 -9.88
CA ALA A 86 3.65 3.69 -10.66
C ALA A 86 4.96 4.32 -10.22
N GLU A 87 5.98 4.32 -11.09
CA GLU A 87 7.29 4.90 -10.75
C GLU A 87 7.31 6.43 -10.80
N ASP A 88 6.34 7.02 -11.51
CA ASP A 88 6.17 8.46 -11.67
C ASP A 88 4.67 8.81 -11.86
N GLU A 89 4.39 10.10 -12.03
CA GLU A 89 3.03 10.62 -12.20
C GLU A 89 2.37 10.13 -13.49
N ARG A 90 3.15 9.91 -14.56
CA ARG A 90 2.61 9.42 -15.84
C ARG A 90 2.17 7.97 -15.70
N ALA A 91 3.04 7.14 -15.14
CA ALA A 91 2.72 5.76 -14.81
C ALA A 91 1.52 5.67 -13.87
N LEU A 92 1.37 6.59 -12.91
CA LEU A 92 0.21 6.61 -12.03
C LEU A 92 -1.09 6.82 -12.82
N VAL A 93 -1.13 7.81 -13.73
CA VAL A 93 -2.30 8.04 -14.58
C VAL A 93 -2.62 6.81 -15.42
N GLU A 94 -1.62 6.20 -16.05
CA GLU A 94 -1.82 4.97 -16.84
C GLU A 94 -2.36 3.79 -16.02
N GLN A 95 -1.98 3.68 -14.74
CA GLN A 95 -2.52 2.65 -13.86
C GLN A 95 -3.96 2.96 -13.44
N LEU A 96 -4.29 4.24 -13.20
CA LEU A 96 -5.65 4.67 -12.88
C LEU A 96 -6.61 4.41 -14.05
N ASP A 97 -6.18 4.64 -15.29
CA ASP A 97 -6.98 4.35 -16.49
C ASP A 97 -7.28 2.84 -16.65
N ARG A 98 -6.40 2.00 -16.09
CA ARG A 98 -6.54 0.53 -16.11
C ARG A 98 -7.16 -0.03 -14.83
N MET A 99 -7.57 0.81 -13.88
CA MET A 99 -7.98 0.40 -12.55
C MET A 99 -9.11 -0.64 -12.55
N SER A 100 -10.09 -0.50 -13.46
CA SER A 100 -11.21 -1.44 -13.59
C SER A 100 -10.81 -2.84 -14.07
N SER A 101 -9.59 -3.00 -14.57
CA SER A 101 -9.04 -4.28 -15.05
C SER A 101 -8.10 -4.96 -14.05
N LEU A 102 -7.77 -4.28 -12.94
CA LEU A 102 -6.87 -4.86 -11.94
C LEU A 102 -7.58 -6.01 -11.20
N PRO A 103 -6.97 -7.21 -11.17
CA PRO A 103 -7.58 -8.34 -10.47
C PRO A 103 -7.60 -8.06 -8.96
N ALA A 104 -8.68 -8.48 -8.31
CA ALA A 104 -8.73 -8.49 -6.85
C ALA A 104 -7.63 -9.41 -6.31
N PRO A 105 -6.78 -8.96 -5.38
CA PRO A 105 -5.75 -9.79 -4.80
C PRO A 105 -6.38 -10.93 -3.99
N PRO A 106 -5.71 -12.11 -3.92
CA PRO A 106 -6.07 -13.11 -2.92
C PRO A 106 -5.95 -12.49 -1.53
N ARG A 107 -6.99 -12.62 -0.71
CA ARG A 107 -7.00 -12.06 0.65
C ARG A 107 -5.88 -12.68 1.47
N LEU A 108 -5.10 -11.84 2.13
CA LEU A 108 -4.11 -12.32 3.09
C LEU A 108 -4.82 -12.94 4.31
N SER A 109 -4.25 -14.03 4.81
CA SER A 109 -4.64 -14.59 6.11
C SER A 109 -4.44 -13.53 7.21
N PRO A 110 -5.32 -13.46 8.22
CA PRO A 110 -5.09 -12.63 9.40
C PRO A 110 -3.89 -13.12 10.23
N TYR A 111 -3.39 -14.33 9.95
CA TYR A 111 -2.22 -14.92 10.59
C TYR A 111 -1.04 -15.00 9.61
N ALA A 112 0.17 -14.93 10.16
CA ALA A 112 1.39 -15.22 9.43
C ALA A 112 1.39 -16.66 8.89
N SER A 113 2.22 -16.93 7.88
CA SER A 113 2.41 -18.30 7.40
C SER A 113 3.01 -19.18 8.49
N ASP A 114 2.65 -20.46 8.51
CA ASP A 114 3.19 -21.44 9.45
C ASP A 114 4.72 -21.45 9.43
N SER A 115 5.32 -21.35 8.25
CA SER A 115 6.78 -21.24 8.08
C SER A 115 7.41 -20.05 8.80
N LEU A 116 6.73 -18.90 8.84
CA LEU A 116 7.23 -17.72 9.54
C LEU A 116 7.04 -17.87 11.04
N ILE A 117 5.90 -18.43 11.47
CA ILE A 117 5.63 -18.72 12.89
C ILE A 117 6.67 -19.72 13.42
N GLU A 118 6.95 -20.79 12.69
CA GLU A 118 7.94 -21.80 13.02
C GLU A 118 9.36 -21.24 13.05
N ALA A 119 9.74 -20.41 12.07
CA ALA A 119 11.05 -19.77 12.05
C ALA A 119 11.27 -18.86 13.28
N ILE A 120 10.28 -18.05 13.64
CA ILE A 120 10.34 -17.21 14.84
C ILE A 120 10.35 -18.07 16.11
N ALA A 121 9.50 -19.09 16.18
CA ALA A 121 9.44 -20.00 17.33
C ALA A 121 10.76 -20.76 17.52
N GLY A 122 11.41 -21.19 16.43
CA GLY A 122 12.72 -21.82 16.44
C GLY A 122 13.80 -20.86 16.94
N PHE A 123 13.85 -19.65 16.40
CA PHE A 123 14.80 -18.61 16.85
C PHE A 123 14.67 -18.32 18.36
N LEU A 124 13.45 -18.30 18.91
CA LEU A 124 13.21 -18.09 20.33
C LEU A 124 13.62 -19.28 21.21
N ARG A 125 13.71 -20.49 20.64
CA ARG A 125 14.05 -21.72 21.37
C ARG A 125 15.56 -22.05 21.32
N GLY A 126 16.32 -21.44 20.42
CA GLY A 126 17.76 -21.68 20.22
C GLY A 126 18.02 -22.55 19.00
#